data_AF-A0AA93BD95-F1
#
_entry.id   AF-A0AA93BD95-F1
#
_cell.length_a   1.000
_cell.length_b   1.000
_cell.length_c   1.000
_cell.angle_alpha   90.00
_cell.angle_beta   90.00
_cell.angle_gamma   90.00
#
_symmetry.space_group_name_H-M   'P 1'
#
loop_
_entity.id
_entity.type
_entity.pdbx_description
1 polymer ?
#
loop_
_entity_poly.entity_id
_entity_poly.type
_entity_poly.pdbx_seq_one_letter_code
_entity_poly.pdbx_strand_id
1 'polypeptide(L)' 'MTTITSLNKYQQRVVELMSNVNSDQQMAEITDLLSGYFAQKAIDAADELWDKGLIDENTIEQWKHEHMRTPYSE' A
#
# COMPACT_ATOMS: atom_id res chain seq x y z
N MET A 1 1.50 29.65 -0.40
CA MET A 1 0.59 29.28 -1.50
C MET A 1 0.29 27.80 -1.35
N THR A 2 -0.93 27.44 -0.95
CA THR A 2 -1.36 26.04 -0.83
C THR A 2 -1.81 25.59 -2.22
N THR A 3 -1.06 24.72 -2.87
CA THR A 3 -1.48 24.12 -4.14
C THR A 3 -2.65 23.19 -3.87
N ILE A 4 -3.86 23.59 -4.26
CA ILE A 4 -4.98 22.66 -4.37
C ILE A 4 -4.69 21.79 -5.60
N THR A 5 -4.07 20.63 -5.40
CA THR A 5 -3.92 19.63 -6.45
C THR A 5 -5.32 19.09 -6.74
N SER A 6 -5.86 19.39 -7.92
CA SER A 6 -7.13 18.81 -8.37
C SER A 6 -7.01 17.29 -8.33
N LEU A 7 -7.94 16.62 -7.64
CA LEU A 7 -7.99 15.16 -7.58
C LEU A 7 -8.21 14.59 -8.99
N ASN A 8 -7.45 13.56 -9.36
CA ASN A 8 -7.71 12.84 -10.60
C ASN A 8 -9.04 12.05 -10.53
N LYS A 9 -9.54 11.58 -11.68
CA LYS A 9 -10.84 10.88 -11.76
C LYS A 9 -10.97 9.66 -10.82
N TYR A 10 -9.87 8.97 -10.52
CA TYR A 10 -9.87 7.81 -9.62
C TYR A 10 -9.90 8.24 -8.15
N GLN A 11 -9.15 9.28 -7.81
CA GLN A 11 -9.18 9.87 -6.47
C GLN A 11 -10.57 10.47 -6.15
N GLN A 12 -11.19 11.15 -7.11
CA GLN A 12 -12.58 11.64 -6.99
C GLN A 12 -13.55 10.48 -6.74
N ARG A 13 -13.41 9.38 -7.48
CA ARG A 13 -14.23 8.18 -7.29
C ARG A 13 -14.07 7.57 -5.90
N VAL A 14 -12.87 7.53 -5.34
CA VAL A 14 -12.64 7.06 -3.96
C VAL A 14 -13.37 7.97 -2.98
N VAL A 15 -13.24 9.30 -3.13
CA VAL A 15 -13.96 10.28 -2.29
C VAL A 15 -15.48 10.09 -2.37
N GLU A 16 -16.03 9.85 -3.55
CA GLU A 16 -17.45 9.55 -3.72
C GLU A 16 -17.87 8.28 -2.97
N LEU A 17 -17.07 7.22 -3.03
CA LEU A 17 -17.36 5.97 -2.31
C LEU A 17 -17.36 6.20 -0.79
N MET A 18 -16.42 7.03 -0.30
CA MET A 18 -16.33 7.38 1.13
C MET A 18 -17.56 8.12 1.66
N SER A 19 -18.40 8.71 0.81
CA SER A 19 -19.67 9.31 1.24
C SER A 19 -20.65 8.32 1.90
N ASN A 20 -20.42 7.02 1.73
CA ASN A 20 -21.22 5.95 2.33
C ASN A 20 -20.62 5.39 3.62
N VAL A 21 -19.45 5.87 4.04
CA VAL A 21 -18.74 5.45 5.25
C VAL A 21 -19.16 6.35 6.39
N ASN A 22 -19.86 5.79 7.38
CA ASN A 22 -20.50 6.56 8.44
C ASN A 22 -20.03 6.18 9.85
N SER A 23 -19.04 5.30 9.96
CA SER A 23 -18.46 4.89 11.23
C SER A 23 -16.97 4.58 11.12
N ASP A 24 -16.26 4.71 12.25
CA ASP A 24 -14.84 4.38 12.34
C ASP A 24 -14.57 2.91 12.02
N GLN A 25 -15.50 2.02 12.39
CA GLN A 25 -15.42 0.58 12.08
C GLN A 25 -15.40 0.33 10.57
N GLN A 26 -16.30 0.97 9.81
CA GLN A 26 -16.33 0.85 8.35
C GLN A 26 -15.04 1.40 7.72
N MET A 27 -14.49 2.49 8.27
CA MET A 27 -13.23 3.05 7.79
C MET A 27 -12.04 2.12 8.08
N ALA A 28 -12.03 1.45 9.24
CA ALA A 28 -11.02 0.45 9.58
C ALA A 28 -11.08 -0.75 8.61
N GLU A 29 -12.27 -1.28 8.33
CA GLU A 29 -12.46 -2.39 7.38
C GLU A 29 -11.99 -2.03 5.96
N ILE A 30 -12.27 -0.81 5.51
CA ILE A 30 -11.77 -0.31 4.21
C ILE A 30 -10.24 -0.17 4.22
N THR A 31 -9.67 0.29 5.32
CA THR A 31 -8.23 0.42 5.49
C THR A 31 -7.55 -0.95 5.40
N ASP A 32 -8.11 -1.96 6.07
CA ASP A 32 -7.61 -3.34 6.01
C ASP A 32 -7.72 -3.92 4.60
N LEU A 33 -8.84 -3.69 3.91
CA LEU A 33 -9.05 -4.15 2.53
C LEU A 33 -8.01 -3.56 1.57
N LEU A 34 -7.78 -2.24 1.65
CA LEU A 34 -6.79 -1.55 0.81
C LEU A 34 -5.36 -1.98 1.17
N SER A 35 -5.07 -2.14 2.46
CA SER A 35 -3.76 -2.62 2.92
C SER A 35 -3.47 -4.02 2.40
N GLY A 36 -4.46 -4.92 2.45
CA GLY A 36 -4.36 -6.27 1.88
C GLY A 36 -4.12 -6.24 0.37
N TYR A 37 -4.83 -5.39 -0.38
CA TYR A 37 -4.62 -5.24 -1.81
C TYR A 37 -3.18 -4.83 -2.16
N PHE A 38 -2.64 -3.83 -1.47
CA PHE A 38 -1.28 -3.37 -1.73
C PHE A 38 -0.22 -4.37 -1.24
N ALA A 39 -0.45 -5.04 -0.12
CA ALA A 39 0.43 -6.11 0.35
C ALA A 39 0.51 -7.24 -0.67
N GLN A 40 -0.62 -7.68 -1.22
CA GLN A 40 -0.63 -8.71 -2.27
C GLN A 40 0.12 -8.24 -3.51
N LYS A 41 -0.06 -6.99 -3.95
CA LYS A 41 0.69 -6.45 -5.09
C LYS A 41 2.21 -6.42 -4.86
N ALA A 42 2.64 -6.15 -3.62
CA ALA A 42 4.06 -6.21 -3.27
C ALA A 42 4.59 -7.64 -3.31
N ILE A 43 3.81 -8.61 -2.82
CA ILE A 43 4.16 -10.04 -2.89
C ILE A 43 4.25 -10.49 -4.35
N ASP A 44 3.22 -10.22 -5.17
CA ASP A 44 3.20 -10.59 -6.59
C ASP A 44 4.43 -10.04 -7.34
N ALA A 45 4.83 -8.80 -7.03
CA ALA A 45 6.00 -8.17 -7.63
C ALA A 45 7.31 -8.83 -7.16
N ALA A 46 7.41 -9.22 -5.89
CA ALA A 46 8.56 -9.96 -5.37
C ALA A 46 8.68 -11.35 -6.03
N ASP A 47 7.56 -12.06 -6.17
CA ASP A 47 7.50 -13.35 -6.87
C ASP A 47 7.94 -13.21 -8.33
N GLU A 48 7.48 -12.17 -9.04
CA GLU A 48 7.90 -11.91 -10.43
C GLU A 48 9.42 -11.64 -10.55
N LEU A 49 10.01 -10.94 -9.57
CA LEU A 49 11.46 -10.71 -9.54
C LEU A 49 12.23 -12.01 -9.27
N TRP A 50 11.72 -12.87 -8.39
CA TRP A 50 12.29 -14.17 -8.08
C TRP A 50 12.26 -15.10 -9.29
N ASP A 51 11.12 -15.20 -9.96
CA ASP A 51 10.93 -16.05 -11.15
C ASP A 51 11.83 -15.62 -12.32
N LYS A 52 12.14 -14.32 -12.42
CA LYS A 52 13.09 -13.77 -13.40
C LYS A 52 14.56 -13.97 -13.00
N GLY A 53 14.84 -14.51 -11.82
CA GLY A 53 16.18 -14.67 -11.26
C GLY A 53 16.87 -13.34 -10.95
N LEU A 54 16.10 -12.26 -10.78
CA LEU A 54 16.64 -10.93 -10.45
C LEU A 54 16.91 -10.78 -8.96
N ILE A 55 16.20 -11.54 -8.14
CA ILE A 55 16.43 -11.66 -6.70
C ILE A 55 16.53 -13.14 -6.33
N ASP A 56 17.26 -13.41 -5.25
CA ASP A 56 17.51 -14.74 -4.72
C ASP A 56 17.48 -14.73 -3.19
N GLU A 57 17.79 -15.87 -2.57
CA GLU A 57 17.77 -16.03 -1.12
C GLU A 57 18.74 -15.06 -0.40
N ASN A 58 19.89 -14.76 -1.03
CA ASN A 58 20.85 -13.77 -0.49
C ASN A 58 20.25 -12.36 -0.50
N THR A 59 19.55 -12.01 -1.58
CA THR A 59 18.89 -10.71 -1.74
C THR A 59 17.80 -10.53 -0.69
N ILE A 60 17.00 -11.58 -0.43
CA ILE A 60 15.95 -11.55 0.60
C ILE A 60 16.55 -11.41 2.01
N GLU A 61 17.60 -12.15 2.34
CA GLU A 61 18.26 -12.01 3.64
C GLU A 61 18.89 -10.62 3.83
N GLN A 62 19.41 -9.99 2.77
CA GLN A 62 19.84 -8.60 2.85
C GLN A 62 18.67 -7.67 3.19
N TRP A 63 17.56 -7.75 2.47
CA TRP A 63 16.39 -6.89 2.70
C TRP A 63 15.77 -7.05 4.09
N LYS A 64 15.79 -8.26 4.65
CA LYS A 64 15.33 -8.52 6.01
C LYS A 64 16.13 -7.74 7.07
N HIS A 65 17.41 -7.48 6.80
CA HIS A 65 18.27 -6.66 7.64
C HIS A 65 18.17 -5.16 7.32
N GLU A 66 17.54 -4.78 6.21
CA GLU A 66 17.27 -3.39 5.89
C GLU A 66 16.05 -2.90 6.69
N HIS A 67 16.24 -1.86 7.49
CA HIS A 67 15.17 -1.21 8.24
C HIS A 67 14.34 -0.27 7.35
N MET A 68 13.77 -0.80 6.26
CA MET A 68 12.94 -0.03 5.31
C MET A 68 11.50 0.22 5.79
N ARG A 69 11.14 -0.23 7.00
CA ARG A 69 9.83 0.07 7.59
C ARG A 69 9.77 1.55 7.95
N THR A 70 8.65 2.21 7.70
CA THR A 70 8.37 3.55 8.24
C THR A 70 8.51 3.52 9.77
N PRO A 71 9.28 4.43 10.38
CA PRO A 71 9.37 4.55 11.83
C PRO A 71 7.97 4.73 12.42
N TYR A 72 7.65 3.99 13.48
CA TYR A 72 6.45 4.27 14.26
C TYR A 72 6.69 5.56 15.04
N SER A 73 5.98 6.63 14.68
CA SER A 73 5.83 7.80 15.54
C SER A 73 4.90 7.43 16.70
N GLU A 74 5.38 7.57 17.94
CA GLU A 74 4.58 7.49 19.17
C GLU A 74 3.52 8.61 19.26
#